data_AF-A0A9E0V306-F1
#
_entry.id   AF-A0A9E0V306-F1
#
_cell.length_a   1.000
_cell.length_b   1.000
_cell.length_c   1.000
_cell.angle_alpha   90.00
_cell.angle_beta   90.00
_cell.angle_gamma   90.00
#
_symmetry.space_group_name_H-M   'P 1'
#
loop_
_entity.id
_entity.type
_entity.pdbx_description
1 polymer ?
#
loop_
_entity_poly.entity_id
_entity_poly.type
_entity_poly.pdbx_seq_one_letter_code
_entity_poly.pdbx_strand_id
1 'polypeptide(L)'
;MLITAQTRLNAQKTNVTTKAKTNVKTSKAPMVFACLGKRCQRDGQISKASFDSLLKEGISAKDSFGKNYTVDGFSFSYGERNLYEDSIGKLIILTDFLTEFCIGDTITPSIRNNIFFKTKAGDTAYFDQIKIVLPDGHKQMVKSLRYILTK
;
A
#
# COMPACT_ATOMS: atom_id res chain seq x y z
N MET A 1 31.46 0.31 79.64
CA MET A 1 32.63 1.21 79.50
C MET A 1 32.62 1.74 78.07
N LEU A 2 32.42 3.05 77.92
CA LEU A 2 32.58 3.79 76.66
C LEU A 2 34.06 3.85 76.28
N ILE A 3 34.37 3.76 74.97
CA ILE A 3 35.51 4.48 74.37
C ILE A 3 35.06 5.05 73.01
N THR A 4 35.45 6.30 72.79
CA THR A 4 34.96 7.27 71.83
C THR A 4 35.88 7.37 70.60
N ALA A 5 35.26 7.67 69.45
CA ALA A 5 35.70 8.35 68.22
C ALA A 5 37.19 8.55 67.84
N GLN A 6 37.50 8.32 66.55
CA GLN A 6 38.26 9.30 65.76
C GLN A 6 37.92 9.24 64.25
N THR A 7 37.58 10.41 63.72
CA THR A 7 37.21 10.77 62.35
C THR A 7 38.41 10.77 61.39
N ARG A 8 38.23 10.36 60.13
CA ARG A 8 38.96 10.93 58.97
C ARG A 8 38.06 11.08 57.75
N LEU A 9 37.94 12.33 57.29
CA LEU A 9 37.40 12.73 55.99
C LEU A 9 38.21 12.07 54.86
N ASN A 10 37.54 11.68 53.79
CA ASN A 10 38.13 11.69 52.45
C ASN A 10 37.08 12.15 51.44
N ALA A 11 37.27 13.38 50.97
CA ALA A 11 36.61 13.93 49.79
C ALA A 11 37.26 13.33 48.54
N GLN A 12 36.47 12.70 47.67
CA GLN A 12 36.88 12.45 46.28
C GLN A 12 35.84 13.00 45.32
N LYS A 13 36.37 13.82 44.43
CA LYS A 13 35.70 14.64 43.43
C LYS A 13 35.02 13.77 42.36
N THR A 14 33.83 14.23 41.98
CA THR A 14 33.19 14.14 40.65
C THR A 14 33.86 13.26 39.60
N ASN A 15 33.16 12.23 39.16
CA ASN A 15 33.17 11.77 37.77
C ASN A 15 31.72 11.67 37.28
N VAL A 16 31.19 12.80 36.82
CA VAL A 16 30.02 12.83 35.95
C VAL A 16 30.45 12.15 34.65
N THR A 17 30.17 10.86 34.52
CA THR A 17 30.35 10.14 33.27
C THR A 17 29.22 10.58 32.35
N THR A 18 29.50 11.58 31.54
CA THR A 18 28.69 12.00 30.40
C THR A 18 28.60 10.80 29.46
N LYS A 19 27.51 10.03 29.58
CA LYS A 19 27.15 9.01 28.59
C LYS A 19 26.87 9.76 27.28
N ALA A 20 27.85 9.74 26.39
CA ALA A 20 27.68 10.15 25.01
C ALA A 20 26.47 9.38 24.45
N LYS A 21 25.40 10.10 24.14
CA LYS A 21 24.29 9.57 23.34
C LYS A 21 24.84 9.34 21.96
N THR A 22 25.30 8.12 21.69
CA THR A 22 25.53 7.63 20.34
C THR A 22 24.21 7.76 19.62
N ASN A 23 24.12 8.74 18.73
CA ASN A 23 22.95 9.00 17.92
C ASN A 23 22.88 7.87 16.88
N VAL A 24 22.30 6.74 17.28
CA VAL A 24 22.03 5.64 16.37
C VAL A 24 21.03 6.20 15.37
N LYS A 25 21.52 6.52 14.17
CA LYS A 25 20.67 6.69 12.98
C LYS A 25 19.92 5.36 12.84
N THR A 26 18.72 5.28 13.40
CA THR A 26 17.77 4.22 13.07
C THR A 26 17.56 4.33 11.57
N SER A 27 18.16 3.43 10.80
CA SER A 27 17.85 3.29 9.38
C SER A 27 16.34 3.05 9.32
N LYS A 28 15.61 3.96 8.66
CA LYS A 28 14.16 3.80 8.49
C LYS A 28 13.95 2.46 7.79
N ALA A 29 13.13 1.60 8.38
CA ALA A 29 12.76 0.34 7.76
C ALA A 29 12.19 0.62 6.34
N PRO A 30 12.47 -0.24 5.35
CA PRO A 30 11.95 -0.06 4.01
C PRO A 30 10.43 0.02 4.02
N MET A 31 9.88 1.03 3.36
CA MET A 31 8.43 1.13 3.19
C MET A 31 8.01 0.30 1.98
N VAL A 32 7.20 -0.74 2.20
CA VAL A 32 6.62 -1.56 1.13
C VAL A 32 5.33 -0.95 0.60
N PHE A 33 5.12 -1.01 -0.70
CA PHE A 33 3.96 -0.47 -1.38
C PHE A 33 3.54 -1.33 -2.58
N ALA A 34 2.27 -1.25 -2.95
CA ALA A 34 1.74 -1.84 -4.17
C ALA A 34 1.75 -0.81 -5.34
N CYS A 35 1.63 -1.33 -6.56
CA CYS A 35 1.52 -0.56 -7.79
C CYS A 35 1.01 -1.46 -8.94
N LEU A 36 0.51 -0.86 -10.02
CA LEU A 36 -0.03 -1.59 -11.17
C LEU A 36 1.07 -1.88 -12.21
N GLY A 37 1.11 -3.12 -12.69
CA GLY A 37 2.04 -3.65 -13.67
C GLY A 37 3.50 -3.73 -13.21
N LYS A 38 4.35 -4.35 -14.03
CA LYS A 38 5.77 -4.62 -13.72
C LYS A 38 6.60 -3.34 -13.61
N ARG A 39 6.22 -2.33 -14.40
CA ARG A 39 6.77 -0.96 -14.37
C ARG A 39 6.35 -0.18 -13.12
N CYS A 40 5.44 -0.72 -12.32
CA CYS A 40 5.05 -0.19 -11.02
C CYS A 40 4.45 1.22 -11.11
N GLN A 41 3.38 1.34 -11.87
CA GLN A 41 2.62 2.58 -11.98
C GLN A 41 1.88 2.88 -10.66
N ARG A 42 2.10 4.08 -10.11
CA ARG A 42 1.46 4.56 -8.87
C ARG A 42 -0.01 4.91 -9.09
N ASP A 43 -0.75 5.02 -7.99
CA ASP A 43 -2.14 5.47 -7.96
C ASP A 43 -2.30 6.88 -8.57
N GLY A 44 -3.50 7.18 -9.06
CA GLY A 44 -3.84 8.47 -9.65
C GLY A 44 -4.52 8.36 -11.01
N GLN A 45 -4.28 9.33 -11.87
CA GLN A 45 -4.83 9.37 -13.22
C GLN A 45 -4.01 8.47 -14.15
N ILE A 46 -4.69 7.76 -15.05
CA ILE A 46 -4.06 6.85 -16.00
C ILE A 46 -4.88 6.79 -17.29
N SER A 47 -4.23 6.78 -18.46
CA SER A 47 -4.97 6.57 -19.71
C SER A 47 -5.56 5.17 -19.78
N LYS A 48 -6.73 5.03 -20.40
CA LYS A 48 -7.38 3.71 -20.59
C LYS A 48 -6.40 2.67 -21.15
N ALA A 49 -5.65 3.02 -22.20
CA ALA A 49 -4.71 2.11 -22.83
C ALA A 49 -3.60 1.63 -21.87
N SER A 50 -3.06 2.54 -21.06
CA SER A 50 -2.03 2.20 -20.07
C SER A 50 -2.62 1.34 -18.96
N PHE A 51 -3.83 1.68 -18.49
CA PHE A 51 -4.53 0.89 -17.48
C PHE A 51 -4.77 -0.53 -17.96
N ASP A 52 -5.36 -0.71 -19.14
CA ASP A 52 -5.64 -2.03 -19.71
C ASP A 52 -4.35 -2.85 -19.89
N SER A 53 -3.26 -2.22 -20.35
CA SER A 53 -1.97 -2.90 -20.51
C SER A 53 -1.40 -3.36 -19.16
N LEU A 54 -1.38 -2.47 -18.16
CA LEU A 54 -0.77 -2.77 -16.86
C LEU A 54 -1.66 -3.70 -16.03
N LEU A 55 -2.98 -3.64 -16.17
CA LEU A 55 -3.91 -4.56 -15.51
C LEU A 55 -3.72 -6.00 -15.99
N LYS A 56 -3.36 -6.20 -17.26
CA LYS A 56 -2.99 -7.54 -17.79
C LYS A 56 -1.73 -8.10 -17.15
N GLU A 57 -0.83 -7.22 -16.69
CA GLU A 57 0.40 -7.61 -15.99
C GLU A 57 0.18 -7.90 -14.50
N GLY A 58 -0.90 -7.41 -13.89
CA GLY A 58 -1.22 -7.59 -12.48
C GLY A 58 -0.68 -6.50 -11.55
N ILE A 59 -0.81 -6.70 -10.24
CA ILE A 59 -0.27 -5.83 -9.19
C ILE A 59 1.15 -6.27 -8.85
N SER A 60 2.06 -5.31 -8.72
CA SER A 60 3.39 -5.54 -8.14
C SER A 60 3.49 -4.95 -6.74
N ALA A 61 4.30 -5.54 -5.89
CA ALA A 61 4.68 -4.97 -4.60
C ALA A 61 6.19 -4.78 -4.52
N LYS A 62 6.63 -3.58 -4.12
CA LYS A 62 8.05 -3.20 -4.01
C LYS A 62 8.29 -2.38 -2.75
N ASP A 63 9.51 -2.42 -2.23
CA ASP A 63 9.93 -1.49 -1.18
C ASP A 63 10.69 -0.28 -1.72
N SER A 64 11.00 0.65 -0.82
CA SER A 64 11.79 1.85 -1.10
C SER A 64 13.22 1.58 -1.62
N PHE A 65 13.73 0.35 -1.48
CA PHE A 65 15.03 -0.07 -2.02
C PHE A 65 14.90 -0.84 -3.34
N GLY A 66 13.68 -1.01 -3.86
CA GLY A 66 13.42 -1.70 -5.13
C GLY A 66 13.31 -3.22 -5.01
N LYS A 67 13.31 -3.78 -3.80
CA LYS A 67 13.09 -5.22 -3.60
C LYS A 67 11.62 -5.55 -3.90
N ASN A 68 11.39 -6.63 -4.66
CA ASN A 68 10.05 -7.11 -4.97
C ASN A 68 9.52 -8.04 -3.87
N TYR A 69 8.20 -8.01 -3.68
CA TYR A 69 7.45 -8.85 -2.75
C TYR A 69 6.32 -9.56 -3.49
N THR A 70 5.95 -10.74 -3.03
CA THR A 70 4.84 -11.51 -3.60
C THR A 70 3.52 -10.91 -3.12
N VAL A 71 2.60 -10.64 -4.04
CA VAL A 71 1.21 -10.28 -3.71
C VAL A 71 0.43 -11.57 -3.46
N ASP A 72 -0.19 -11.66 -2.28
CA ASP A 72 -1.00 -12.81 -1.86
C ASP A 72 -2.43 -12.71 -2.36
N GLY A 73 -2.98 -11.49 -2.39
CA GLY A 73 -4.32 -11.21 -2.87
C GLY A 73 -4.77 -9.78 -2.57
N PHE A 74 -5.90 -9.40 -3.14
CA PHE A 74 -6.50 -8.08 -3.01
C PHE A 74 -7.98 -8.11 -3.37
N SER A 75 -8.73 -7.10 -2.93
CA SER A 75 -10.09 -6.84 -3.41
C SER A 75 -10.02 -5.85 -4.56
N PHE A 76 -10.56 -6.23 -5.71
CA PHE A 76 -10.70 -5.35 -6.86
C PHE A 76 -12.11 -4.80 -6.92
N SER A 77 -12.25 -3.48 -7.02
CA SER A 77 -13.53 -2.84 -7.31
C SER A 77 -13.44 -1.96 -8.55
N TYR A 78 -14.43 -2.04 -9.42
CA TYR A 78 -14.53 -1.22 -10.62
C TYR A 78 -15.82 -0.40 -10.59
N GLY A 79 -15.67 0.92 -10.46
CA GLY A 79 -16.74 1.90 -10.53
C GLY A 79 -16.96 2.32 -11.99
N GLU A 80 -17.93 1.68 -12.62
CA GLU A 80 -18.33 1.91 -14.00
C GLU A 80 -19.40 2.99 -14.09
N ARG A 81 -19.20 4.04 -14.88
CA ARG A 81 -20.20 5.08 -15.09
C ARG A 81 -21.15 4.72 -16.23
N ASN A 82 -22.41 4.47 -15.93
CA ASN A 82 -23.42 4.09 -16.91
C ASN A 82 -24.54 5.14 -17.00
N LEU A 83 -25.21 5.15 -18.16
CA LEU A 83 -26.33 6.04 -18.44
C LEU A 83 -27.63 5.29 -18.14
N TYR A 84 -28.46 5.91 -17.32
CA TYR A 84 -29.75 5.38 -16.89
C TYR A 84 -30.85 6.38 -17.21
N GLU A 85 -32.08 5.89 -17.24
CA GLU A 85 -33.30 6.69 -17.32
C GLU A 85 -33.93 6.73 -15.92
N ASP A 86 -34.29 7.92 -15.45
CA ASP A 86 -35.02 8.09 -14.19
C ASP A 86 -36.53 7.83 -14.36
N SER A 87 -37.30 7.97 -13.29
CA SER A 87 -38.74 7.67 -13.29
C SER A 87 -39.60 8.59 -14.16
N ILE A 88 -39.04 9.70 -14.68
CA ILE A 88 -39.75 10.64 -15.55
C ILE A 88 -39.16 10.69 -16.97
N GLY A 89 -38.31 9.72 -17.30
CA GLY A 89 -37.71 9.60 -18.62
C GLY A 89 -36.47 10.45 -18.86
N LYS A 90 -35.86 11.00 -17.79
CA LYS A 90 -34.66 11.83 -17.91
C LYS A 90 -33.41 10.99 -17.75
N LEU A 91 -32.44 11.24 -18.62
CA LEU A 91 -31.14 10.59 -18.57
C LEU A 91 -30.30 11.08 -17.38
N ILE A 92 -29.77 10.14 -16.61
CA ILE A 92 -28.89 10.35 -15.45
C ILE A 92 -27.65 9.46 -15.53
N ILE A 93 -26.52 9.91 -14.97
CA ILE A 93 -25.31 9.08 -14.88
C ILE A 93 -25.22 8.52 -13.47
N LEU A 94 -25.15 7.19 -13.37
CA LEU A 94 -24.91 6.49 -12.10
C LEU A 94 -23.61 5.68 -12.19
N THR A 95 -23.04 5.35 -11.03
CA THR A 95 -21.86 4.50 -10.94
C THR A 95 -22.23 3.14 -10.39
N ASP A 96 -22.00 2.11 -11.19
CA ASP A 96 -22.17 0.72 -10.78
C ASP A 96 -20.84 0.18 -10.30
N PHE A 97 -20.87 -0.62 -9.24
CA PHE A 97 -19.67 -1.24 -8.69
C PHE A 97 -19.68 -2.74 -8.95
N LEU A 98 -18.61 -3.22 -9.58
CA LEU A 98 -18.23 -4.62 -9.58
C LEU A 98 -17.14 -4.81 -8.52
N THR A 99 -17.28 -5.75 -7.60
CA THR A 99 -16.26 -6.03 -6.58
C THR A 99 -16.00 -7.53 -6.48
N GLU A 100 -14.73 -7.93 -6.45
CA GLU A 100 -14.33 -9.34 -6.31
C GLU A 100 -13.00 -9.45 -5.56
N PHE A 101 -12.86 -10.50 -4.76
CA PHE A 101 -11.58 -10.85 -4.16
C PHE A 101 -10.73 -11.65 -5.16
N CYS A 102 -9.50 -11.19 -5.38
CA CYS A 102 -8.53 -11.76 -6.30
C CYS A 102 -7.41 -12.45 -5.51
N ILE A 103 -7.15 -13.72 -5.81
CA ILE A 103 -6.01 -14.48 -5.27
C ILE A 103 -4.78 -14.19 -6.14
N GLY A 104 -3.64 -13.93 -5.50
CA GLY A 104 -2.39 -13.59 -6.19
C GLY A 104 -2.34 -12.13 -6.65
N ASP A 105 -1.64 -11.88 -7.74
CA ASP A 105 -1.36 -10.56 -8.30
C ASP A 105 -2.28 -10.15 -9.46
N THR A 106 -3.05 -11.07 -10.04
CA THR A 106 -3.93 -10.79 -11.17
C THR A 106 -5.40 -10.78 -10.79
N ILE A 107 -6.19 -9.98 -11.51
CA ILE A 107 -7.65 -10.06 -11.46
C ILE A 107 -8.14 -11.46 -11.88
N THR A 108 -9.30 -11.86 -11.37
CA THR A 108 -9.86 -13.18 -11.66
C THR A 108 -10.23 -13.32 -13.14
N PRO A 109 -10.31 -14.56 -13.67
CA PRO A 109 -10.74 -14.80 -15.05
C PRO A 109 -12.12 -14.20 -15.37
N SER A 110 -13.04 -14.22 -14.40
CA SER A 110 -14.39 -13.65 -14.53
C SER A 110 -14.34 -12.17 -14.93
N ILE A 111 -13.53 -11.38 -14.24
CA ILE A 111 -13.33 -9.96 -14.54
C ILE A 111 -12.49 -9.80 -15.81
N ARG A 112 -11.40 -10.55 -15.93
CA ARG A 112 -10.43 -10.43 -17.03
C ARG A 112 -11.06 -10.58 -18.41
N ASN A 113 -12.06 -11.45 -18.53
CA ASN A 113 -12.70 -11.73 -19.82
C ASN A 113 -13.49 -10.54 -20.38
N ASN A 114 -13.99 -9.66 -19.52
CA ASN A 114 -14.92 -8.59 -19.92
C ASN A 114 -14.37 -7.19 -19.68
N ILE A 115 -13.56 -6.98 -18.65
CA ILE A 115 -13.20 -5.64 -18.16
C ILE A 115 -12.56 -4.76 -19.24
N PHE A 116 -11.72 -5.33 -20.11
CA PHE A 116 -11.00 -4.57 -21.15
C PHE A 116 -11.91 -3.99 -22.25
N PHE A 117 -13.12 -4.55 -22.41
CA PHE A 117 -14.13 -4.01 -23.31
C PHE A 117 -15.01 -2.94 -22.62
N LYS A 118 -15.09 -2.98 -21.29
CA LYS A 118 -15.94 -2.10 -20.48
C LYS A 118 -15.22 -0.84 -20.02
N THR A 119 -13.89 -0.86 -19.97
CA THR A 119 -13.12 0.29 -19.46
C THR A 119 -13.38 1.54 -20.29
N LYS A 120 -13.55 2.69 -19.64
CA LYS A 120 -13.72 3.98 -20.32
C LYS A 120 -13.23 5.15 -19.48
N ALA A 121 -12.95 6.25 -20.15
CA ALA A 121 -12.54 7.49 -19.49
C ALA A 121 -13.64 7.95 -18.52
N GLY A 122 -13.22 8.33 -17.31
CA GLY A 122 -14.11 8.74 -16.22
C GLY A 122 -14.46 7.60 -15.24
N ASP A 123 -14.20 6.34 -15.59
CA ASP A 123 -14.36 5.21 -14.66
C ASP A 123 -13.23 5.18 -13.64
N THR A 124 -13.45 4.49 -12.52
CA THR A 124 -12.46 4.37 -11.44
C THR A 124 -12.25 2.93 -11.02
N ALA A 125 -10.99 2.49 -10.96
CA ALA A 125 -10.60 1.20 -10.42
C ALA A 125 -9.97 1.36 -9.03
N TYR A 126 -10.33 0.47 -8.12
CA TYR A 126 -9.83 0.41 -6.76
C TYR A 126 -9.20 -0.96 -6.50
N PHE A 127 -8.07 -0.95 -5.81
CA PHE A 127 -7.41 -2.13 -5.30
C PHE A 127 -7.27 -1.97 -3.80
N ASP A 128 -8.08 -2.71 -3.06
CA ASP A 128 -8.17 -2.63 -1.61
C ASP A 128 -7.69 -3.93 -0.96
N GLN A 129 -7.43 -3.86 0.35
CA GLN A 129 -7.02 -5.02 1.13
C GLN A 129 -5.83 -5.79 0.52
N ILE A 130 -4.92 -5.07 -0.14
CA ILE A 130 -3.77 -5.66 -0.82
C ILE A 130 -2.86 -6.28 0.23
N LYS A 131 -2.67 -7.60 0.15
CA LYS A 131 -1.82 -8.38 1.04
C LYS A 131 -0.57 -8.82 0.30
N ILE A 132 0.57 -8.71 0.97
CA ILE A 132 1.87 -9.17 0.48
C ILE A 132 2.46 -10.18 1.43
N VAL A 133 3.35 -11.03 0.92
CA VAL A 133 4.14 -11.98 1.71
C VAL A 133 5.52 -11.39 1.97
N LEU A 134 5.86 -11.25 3.25
CA LEU A 134 7.18 -10.82 3.72
C LEU A 134 8.19 -11.98 3.68
N PRO A 135 9.51 -11.72 3.74
CA PRO A 135 10.53 -12.77 3.69
C PRO A 135 10.45 -13.79 4.82
N ASP A 136 9.85 -13.44 5.94
CA ASP A 136 9.59 -14.30 7.10
C ASP A 136 8.30 -15.13 6.95
N GLY A 137 7.59 -15.00 5.83
CA GLY A 137 6.32 -15.68 5.55
C GLY A 137 5.09 -15.00 6.13
N HIS A 138 5.24 -13.93 6.92
CA HIS A 138 4.10 -13.18 7.41
C HIS A 138 3.42 -12.39 6.30
N LYS A 139 2.11 -12.20 6.42
CA LYS A 139 1.32 -11.40 5.49
C LYS A 139 1.16 -9.99 6.04
N GLN A 140 1.42 -8.99 5.20
CA GLN A 140 1.25 -7.59 5.54
C GLN A 140 0.26 -6.93 4.58
N MET A 141 -0.65 -6.11 5.11
CA MET A 141 -1.49 -5.24 4.29
C MET A 141 -0.73 -3.97 3.89
N VAL A 142 -0.83 -3.59 2.62
CA VAL A 142 -0.25 -2.35 2.10
C VAL A 142 -1.34 -1.37 1.67
N LYS A 143 -0.93 -0.12 1.38
CA LYS A 143 -1.84 0.96 0.98
C LYS A 143 -2.67 0.54 -0.26
N SER A 144 -3.97 0.81 -0.21
CA SER A 144 -4.86 0.70 -1.37
C SER A 144 -4.42 1.57 -2.54
N LEU A 145 -4.83 1.18 -3.75
CA LEU A 145 -4.60 1.94 -4.98
C LEU A 145 -5.93 2.40 -5.57
N ARG A 146 -5.91 3.60 -6.17
CA ARG A 146 -7.05 4.15 -6.91
C ARG A 146 -6.57 4.67 -8.26
N TYR A 147 -7.21 4.22 -9.33
CA TYR A 147 -6.92 4.66 -10.70
C TYR A 147 -8.15 5.30 -11.31
N ILE A 148 -8.04 6.56 -11.70
CA ILE A 148 -9.10 7.28 -12.44
C ILE A 148 -8.70 7.25 -13.91
N LEU A 149 -9.53 6.61 -14.73
CA LEU A 149 -9.24 6.44 -16.15
C LEU A 149 -9.44 7.77 -16.87
N THR A 150 -8.44 8.19 -17.62
CA THR A 150 -8.50 9.34 -18.51
C THR A 150 -8.64 8.87 -19.95
N LYS A 151 -8.92 9.82 -20.84
CA LYS A 151 -8.81 9.62 -22.28
C LYS A 151 -7.40 9.12 -22.64
#